data_AF-A0A956J711-F1
#
_entry.id   AF-A0A956J711-F1
#
_cell.length_a   1.000
_cell.length_b   1.000
_cell.length_c   1.000
_cell.angle_alpha   90.00
_cell.angle_beta   90.00
_cell.angle_gamma   90.00
#
_symmetry.space_group_name_H-M   'P 1'
#
loop_
_entity.id
_entity.type
_entity.pdbx_description
1 polymer ?
#
loop_
_entity_poly.entity_id
_entity_poly.type
_entity_poly.pdbx_seq_one_letter_code
_entity_poly.pdbx_strand_id
1 'polypeptide(L)'
;MEPSADDPVLHHFQRYLGDVSDSDKALACKAAFARGLAELRAEQDFSRLDQDVTVELVEANIDRTSHTLVTRGMSRRPMNVPPEVQRGVPENFRYAELTIALPFAWPLDEESLLESEHSWPFALLARLAQFPFAKGTWLAEGHSVPNGEPPERYHASTDQCCALIAQPTDVEEGFKQLRISAGRRS
;
A
#
# COMPACT_ATOMS: atom_id res chain seq x y z
N MET A 1 34.11 4.34 -14.39
CA MET A 1 33.16 4.57 -15.48
C MET A 1 31.82 4.83 -14.82
N GLU A 2 31.46 6.11 -14.70
CA GLU A 2 30.23 6.52 -14.04
C GLU A 2 29.02 6.17 -14.93
N PRO A 3 27.92 5.65 -14.36
CA PRO A 3 26.74 5.31 -15.15
C PRO A 3 25.96 6.55 -15.60
N SER A 4 25.40 6.47 -16.81
CA SER A 4 24.70 7.52 -17.57
C SER A 4 23.31 7.88 -17.00
N ALA A 5 22.86 9.11 -17.24
CA ALA A 5 21.60 9.70 -16.77
C ALA A 5 20.31 9.14 -17.42
N ASP A 6 20.43 8.20 -18.36
CA ASP A 6 19.31 7.68 -19.17
C ASP A 6 18.89 6.23 -18.83
N ASP A 7 19.34 5.67 -17.71
CA ASP A 7 18.85 4.37 -17.24
C ASP A 7 17.45 4.51 -16.62
N PRO A 8 16.44 3.72 -17.05
CA PRO A 8 15.10 3.79 -16.49
C PRO A 8 15.11 3.41 -15.01
N VAL A 9 14.80 4.38 -14.15
CA VAL A 9 14.57 4.17 -12.71
C VAL A 9 13.14 3.70 -12.53
N LEU A 10 12.95 2.51 -11.98
CA LEU A 10 11.65 1.88 -11.78
C LEU A 10 11.45 1.60 -10.29
N HIS A 11 10.41 2.19 -9.70
CA HIS A 11 10.06 2.04 -8.29
C HIS A 11 9.68 0.59 -7.99
N HIS A 12 10.59 -0.14 -7.36
CA HIS A 12 10.31 -1.42 -6.72
C HIS A 12 10.79 -1.29 -5.27
N PHE A 13 10.48 -2.23 -4.40
CA PHE A 13 10.90 -2.22 -3.01
C PHE A 13 11.77 -3.44 -2.79
N GLN A 14 13.05 -3.33 -3.09
CA GLN A 14 14.01 -4.36 -2.71
C GLN A 14 15.23 -3.77 -2.02
N ARG A 15 15.32 -4.12 -0.73
CA ARG A 15 16.54 -4.11 0.08
C ARG A 15 16.77 -2.87 0.94
N TYR A 16 15.73 -2.49 1.69
CA TYR A 16 15.81 -2.45 3.16
C TYR A 16 14.42 -2.57 3.80
N LEU A 17 13.72 -3.68 3.53
CA LEU A 17 12.66 -4.10 4.44
C LEU A 17 13.44 -4.60 5.67
N GLY A 18 13.53 -3.81 6.75
CA GLY A 18 13.99 -4.37 8.01
C GLY A 18 13.20 -5.64 8.25
N ASP A 19 13.89 -6.77 8.47
CA ASP A 19 13.40 -8.15 8.42
C ASP A 19 11.88 -8.25 8.29
N VAL A 20 11.38 -8.42 7.05
CA VAL A 20 9.97 -8.74 6.81
C VAL A 20 9.65 -9.89 7.74
N SER A 21 8.66 -9.68 8.59
CA SER A 21 8.40 -10.66 9.63
C SER A 21 7.79 -11.90 9.01
N ASP A 22 8.35 -13.07 9.31
CA ASP A 22 7.72 -14.37 9.08
C ASP A 22 6.94 -14.83 10.33
N SER A 23 6.62 -13.90 11.24
CA SER A 23 5.89 -14.20 12.49
C SER A 23 4.41 -14.50 12.25
N ASP A 24 3.77 -15.08 13.27
CA ASP A 24 2.31 -15.28 13.28
C ASP A 24 1.55 -13.97 13.07
N LYS A 25 2.10 -12.83 13.52
CA LYS A 25 1.51 -11.50 13.27
C LYS A 25 1.52 -11.14 11.79
N ALA A 26 2.60 -11.45 11.08
CA ALA A 26 2.69 -11.18 9.65
C ALA A 26 1.69 -12.04 8.86
N LEU A 27 1.50 -13.30 9.26
CA LEU A 27 0.47 -14.16 8.70
C LEU A 27 -0.94 -13.62 8.99
N ALA A 28 -1.20 -13.19 10.22
CA ALA A 28 -2.47 -12.58 10.62
C ALA A 28 -2.74 -11.27 9.82
N CYS A 29 -1.72 -10.45 9.59
CA CYS A 29 -1.80 -9.25 8.75
C CYS A 29 -2.19 -9.60 7.31
N LYS A 30 -1.56 -10.62 6.71
CA LYS A 30 -1.90 -11.12 5.38
C LYS A 30 -3.35 -11.60 5.31
N ALA A 31 -3.80 -12.33 6.33
CA ALA A 31 -5.19 -12.80 6.42
C ALA A 31 -6.19 -11.63 6.58
N ALA A 32 -5.89 -10.63 7.40
CA ALA A 32 -6.74 -9.44 7.58
C ALA A 32 -6.86 -8.63 6.30
N PHE A 33 -5.75 -8.40 5.59
CA PHE A 33 -5.75 -7.76 4.28
C PHE A 33 -6.56 -8.55 3.24
N ALA A 34 -6.41 -9.88 3.22
CA ALA A 34 -7.18 -10.74 2.33
C ALA A 34 -8.69 -10.71 2.61
N ARG A 35 -9.11 -10.60 3.88
CA ARG A 35 -10.52 -10.38 4.25
C ARG A 35 -11.04 -9.05 3.70
N GLY A 36 -10.27 -7.97 3.88
CA GLY A 36 -10.62 -6.67 3.31
C GLY A 36 -10.76 -6.70 1.78
N LEU A 37 -9.87 -7.41 1.07
CA LEU A 37 -10.04 -7.65 -0.36
C LEU A 37 -11.29 -8.45 -0.68
N ALA A 38 -11.62 -9.48 0.10
CA ALA A 38 -12.79 -10.32 -0.12
C ALA A 38 -14.09 -9.54 0.07
N GLU A 39 -14.17 -8.69 1.09
CA GLU A 39 -15.29 -7.77 1.33
C GLU A 39 -15.46 -6.80 0.16
N LEU A 40 -14.36 -6.20 -0.30
CA LEU A 40 -14.37 -5.26 -1.41
C LEU A 40 -14.85 -5.89 -2.73
N ARG A 41 -14.56 -7.18 -2.98
CA ARG A 41 -15.04 -7.89 -4.17
C ARG A 41 -16.56 -8.01 -4.25
N ALA A 42 -17.26 -7.92 -3.13
CA ALA A 42 -18.72 -7.91 -3.12
C ALA A 42 -19.29 -6.60 -3.68
N GLU A 43 -18.49 -5.53 -3.75
CA GLU A 43 -18.87 -4.25 -4.35
C GLU A 43 -18.74 -4.31 -5.89
N GLN A 44 -19.78 -3.87 -6.62
CA GLN A 44 -19.84 -3.95 -8.10
C GLN A 44 -18.66 -3.26 -8.80
N ASP A 45 -18.18 -2.17 -8.22
CA ASP A 45 -17.08 -1.35 -8.73
C ASP A 45 -15.71 -2.04 -8.68
N PHE A 46 -15.60 -3.14 -7.92
CA PHE A 46 -14.35 -3.82 -7.63
C PHE A 46 -14.33 -5.26 -8.18
N SER A 47 -15.25 -5.62 -9.08
CA SER A 47 -15.35 -6.98 -9.64
C SER A 47 -14.11 -7.50 -10.39
N ARG A 48 -13.13 -6.64 -10.72
CA ARG A 48 -11.88 -7.00 -11.41
C ARG A 48 -10.62 -6.81 -10.56
N LEU A 49 -10.71 -7.00 -9.24
CA LEU A 49 -9.55 -6.88 -8.35
C LEU A 49 -8.36 -7.71 -8.83
N ASP A 50 -7.17 -7.13 -8.72
CA ASP A 50 -5.93 -7.87 -8.85
C ASP A 50 -5.78 -8.77 -7.61
N GLN A 51 -5.77 -10.08 -7.82
CA GLN A 51 -5.76 -11.06 -6.74
C GLN A 51 -4.38 -11.30 -6.15
N ASP A 52 -3.33 -10.78 -6.81
CA ASP A 52 -1.95 -11.02 -6.42
C ASP A 52 -1.40 -9.94 -5.48
N VAL A 53 -2.20 -8.92 -5.17
CA VAL A 53 -1.83 -7.90 -4.19
C VAL A 53 -1.99 -8.47 -2.79
N THR A 54 -0.92 -8.40 -2.01
CA THR A 54 -0.89 -8.80 -0.59
C THR A 54 -0.26 -7.68 0.25
N VAL A 55 -0.04 -7.93 1.54
CA VAL A 55 0.64 -7.03 2.45
C VAL A 55 1.81 -7.74 3.13
N GLU A 56 2.89 -7.01 3.38
CA GLU A 56 4.01 -7.44 4.22
C GLU A 56 4.03 -6.60 5.50
N LEU A 57 4.38 -7.23 6.61
CA LEU A 57 4.52 -6.58 7.91
C LEU A 57 5.99 -6.31 8.20
N VAL A 58 6.28 -5.05 8.51
CA VAL A 58 7.53 -4.60 9.10
C VAL A 58 7.25 -4.26 10.55
N GLU A 59 7.68 -5.11 11.48
CA GLU A 59 7.30 -4.96 12.89
C GLU A 59 7.96 -3.76 13.56
N ALA A 60 7.26 -3.08 14.46
CA ALA A 60 7.85 -2.06 15.31
C ALA A 60 9.00 -2.65 16.15
N ASN A 61 10.00 -1.83 16.46
CA ASN A 61 11.11 -2.18 17.35
C ASN A 61 11.59 -0.92 18.09
N ILE A 62 12.73 -1.00 18.78
CA ILE A 62 13.26 0.12 19.56
C ILE A 62 13.60 1.36 18.70
N ASP A 63 14.00 1.15 17.45
CA ASP A 63 14.37 2.22 16.51
C ASP A 63 13.19 2.65 15.62
N ARG A 64 12.13 1.85 15.57
CA ARG A 64 10.91 2.07 14.78
C ARG A 64 9.67 1.93 15.66
N THR A 65 9.11 3.05 16.09
CA THR A 65 8.00 3.09 17.07
C THR A 65 6.61 2.77 16.49
N SER A 66 6.53 2.25 15.27
CA SER A 66 5.29 1.86 14.59
C SER A 66 5.45 0.57 13.80
N HIS A 67 4.38 -0.21 13.71
CA HIS A 67 4.31 -1.30 12.74
C HIS A 67 4.02 -0.71 11.37
N THR A 68 4.70 -1.16 10.33
CA THR A 68 4.42 -0.68 8.97
C THR A 68 3.88 -1.82 8.13
N LEU A 69 2.69 -1.63 7.59
CA LEU A 69 2.14 -2.48 6.55
C LEU A 69 2.56 -1.94 5.19
N VAL A 70 3.04 -2.82 4.30
CA VAL A 70 3.50 -2.46 2.96
C VAL A 70 2.76 -3.32 1.96
N THR A 71 2.06 -2.74 0.99
CA THR A 71 1.48 -3.56 -0.08
C THR A 71 2.59 -4.23 -0.88
N ARG A 72 2.29 -5.40 -1.41
CA ARG A 72 3.17 -6.12 -2.31
C ARG A 72 2.39 -6.60 -3.50
N GLY A 73 2.80 -6.16 -4.69
CA GLY A 73 2.21 -6.57 -5.95
C GLY A 73 1.39 -5.47 -6.63
N MET A 74 1.05 -4.38 -5.93
CA MET A 74 0.34 -3.24 -6.52
C MET A 74 1.16 -2.62 -7.67
N SER A 75 2.48 -2.62 -7.53
CA SER A 75 3.43 -2.11 -8.53
C SER A 75 3.65 -3.04 -9.73
N ARG A 76 3.03 -4.23 -9.80
CA ARG A 76 3.21 -5.17 -10.94
C ARG A 76 2.62 -4.65 -12.24
N ARG A 77 1.66 -3.71 -12.16
CA ARG A 77 0.99 -3.11 -13.30
C ARG A 77 0.83 -1.60 -13.09
N PRO A 78 0.87 -0.80 -14.16
CA PRO A 78 0.76 0.65 -14.03
C PRO A 78 -0.67 1.06 -13.69
N MET A 79 -0.79 2.05 -12.81
CA MET A 79 -1.98 2.87 -12.61
C MET A 79 -2.25 3.75 -13.84
N ASN A 80 -3.48 4.23 -13.99
CA ASN A 80 -3.86 5.08 -15.12
C ASN A 80 -3.67 6.56 -14.78
N VAL A 81 -2.51 7.10 -15.15
CA VAL A 81 -2.21 8.54 -15.01
C VAL A 81 -2.76 9.29 -16.23
N PRO A 82 -3.56 10.36 -16.04
CA PRO A 82 -4.11 11.13 -17.16
C PRO A 82 -3.02 11.72 -18.08
N PRO A 83 -3.20 11.73 -19.41
CA PRO A 83 -2.21 12.24 -20.37
C PRO A 83 -1.74 13.68 -20.10
N GLU A 84 -2.61 14.50 -19.48
CA GLU A 84 -2.32 15.88 -19.11
C GLU A 84 -1.23 15.97 -18.04
N VAL A 85 -1.16 14.97 -17.16
CA VAL A 85 -0.21 14.90 -16.03
C VAL A 85 1.07 14.16 -16.42
N GLN A 86 1.00 13.19 -17.35
CA GLN A 86 2.14 12.37 -17.78
C GLN A 86 3.36 13.19 -18.27
N ARG A 87 3.14 14.39 -18.82
CA ARG A 87 4.26 15.25 -19.28
C ARG A 87 5.11 15.83 -18.14
N GLY A 88 4.55 15.92 -16.93
CA GLY A 88 5.20 16.53 -15.77
C GLY A 88 5.60 15.54 -14.69
N VAL A 89 5.32 14.25 -14.86
CA VAL A 89 5.56 13.23 -13.84
C VAL A 89 6.38 12.09 -14.44
N PRO A 90 7.48 11.66 -13.77
CA PRO A 90 8.29 10.55 -14.26
C PRO A 90 7.49 9.25 -14.44
N GLU A 91 7.85 8.47 -15.47
CA GLU A 91 7.09 7.29 -15.91
C GLU A 91 6.90 6.20 -14.83
N ASN A 92 7.84 6.15 -13.90
CA ASN A 92 7.80 5.23 -12.78
C ASN A 92 6.69 5.56 -11.76
N PHE A 93 6.19 6.79 -11.67
CA PHE A 93 5.10 7.17 -10.75
C PHE A 93 3.76 6.50 -11.07
N ARG A 94 3.65 5.85 -12.24
CA ARG A 94 2.51 4.98 -12.55
C ARG A 94 2.55 3.67 -11.74
N TYR A 95 3.64 3.37 -11.04
CA TYR A 95 3.82 2.19 -10.20
C TYR A 95 4.03 2.62 -8.75
N ALA A 96 3.32 1.98 -7.83
CA ALA A 96 3.45 2.27 -6.41
C ALA A 96 3.19 1.00 -5.58
N GLU A 97 3.81 0.96 -4.41
CA GLU A 97 3.26 0.23 -3.27
C GLU A 97 2.82 1.28 -2.25
N LEU A 98 1.77 0.97 -1.50
CA LEU A 98 1.26 1.82 -0.42
C LEU A 98 1.77 1.30 0.92
N THR A 99 1.90 2.22 1.87
CA THR A 99 2.22 1.87 3.25
C THR A 99 1.25 2.55 4.21
N ILE A 100 1.04 1.91 5.36
CA ILE A 100 0.37 2.53 6.51
C ILE A 100 1.14 2.18 7.79
N ALA A 101 1.38 3.20 8.61
CA ALA A 101 1.99 3.04 9.92
C ALA A 101 0.89 2.86 10.98
N LEU A 102 0.99 1.78 11.75
CA LEU A 102 0.14 1.47 12.88
C LEU A 102 0.91 1.72 14.18
N PRO A 103 0.25 2.21 15.25
CA PRO A 103 0.90 2.38 16.55
C PRO A 103 1.61 1.10 17.04
N PHE A 104 2.71 1.24 17.79
CA PHE A 104 3.41 0.10 18.41
C PHE A 104 2.49 -0.85 19.19
N ALA A 105 1.44 -0.30 19.82
CA ALA A 105 0.49 -1.07 20.62
C ALA A 105 -0.71 -1.62 19.82
N TRP A 106 -0.72 -1.47 18.48
CA TRP A 106 -1.81 -2.01 17.67
C TRP A 106 -1.82 -3.54 17.76
N PRO A 107 -2.97 -4.17 18.05
CA PRO A 107 -3.03 -5.62 18.15
C PRO A 107 -2.95 -6.26 16.76
N LEU A 108 -2.05 -7.23 16.61
CA LEU A 108 -1.73 -7.89 15.34
C LEU A 108 -1.84 -9.42 15.42
N ASP A 109 -2.31 -9.96 16.53
CA ASP A 109 -2.68 -11.37 16.62
C ASP A 109 -3.94 -11.68 15.81
N GLU A 110 -4.11 -12.96 15.48
CA GLU A 110 -5.19 -13.42 14.62
C GLU A 110 -6.58 -13.09 15.18
N GLU A 111 -6.80 -13.31 16.48
CA GLU A 111 -8.10 -13.09 17.14
C GLU A 111 -8.50 -11.62 17.09
N SER A 112 -7.60 -10.72 17.49
CA SER A 112 -7.85 -9.28 17.48
C SER A 112 -8.15 -8.76 16.07
N LEU A 113 -7.46 -9.29 15.04
CA LEU A 113 -7.67 -8.87 13.66
C LEU A 113 -8.95 -9.45 13.03
N LEU A 114 -9.71 -10.30 13.71
CA LEU A 114 -11.08 -10.65 13.32
C LEU A 114 -12.07 -9.54 13.67
N GLU A 115 -11.74 -8.70 14.66
CA GLU A 115 -12.59 -7.59 15.07
C GLU A 115 -12.45 -6.39 14.11
N SER A 116 -13.59 -5.84 13.69
CA SER A 116 -13.61 -4.67 12.76
C SER A 116 -12.91 -3.44 13.33
N GLU A 117 -12.88 -3.31 14.67
CA GLU A 117 -12.17 -2.23 15.38
C GLU A 117 -10.67 -2.21 15.09
N HIS A 118 -10.06 -3.37 14.86
CA HIS A 118 -8.61 -3.50 14.65
C HIS A 118 -8.24 -3.77 13.19
N SER A 119 -9.18 -4.30 12.40
CA SER A 119 -8.94 -4.67 11.01
C SER A 119 -9.29 -3.58 9.97
N TRP A 120 -10.01 -2.51 10.36
CA TRP A 120 -10.33 -1.41 9.43
C TRP A 120 -9.12 -0.80 8.69
N PRO A 121 -7.89 -0.68 9.26
CA PRO A 121 -6.75 -0.17 8.50
C PRO A 121 -6.33 -1.09 7.36
N PHE A 122 -6.52 -2.41 7.53
CA PHE A 122 -6.21 -3.42 6.51
C PHE A 122 -7.25 -3.38 5.39
N ALA A 123 -8.53 -3.24 5.73
CA ALA A 123 -9.60 -3.03 4.77
C ALA A 123 -9.41 -1.74 3.97
N LEU A 124 -9.03 -0.65 4.64
CA LEU A 124 -8.65 0.61 4.00
C LEU A 124 -7.48 0.43 3.01
N LEU A 125 -6.39 -0.19 3.45
CA LEU A 125 -5.22 -0.42 2.59
C LEU A 125 -5.56 -1.29 1.38
N ALA A 126 -6.38 -2.34 1.58
CA ALA A 126 -6.86 -3.20 0.50
C ALA A 126 -7.70 -2.41 -0.52
N ARG A 127 -8.60 -1.54 -0.04
CA ARG A 127 -9.39 -0.64 -0.89
C ARG A 127 -8.51 0.30 -1.71
N LEU A 128 -7.55 0.97 -1.07
CA LEU A 128 -6.65 1.91 -1.74
C LEU A 128 -5.74 1.22 -2.76
N ALA A 129 -5.25 0.02 -2.47
CA ALA A 129 -4.40 -0.73 -3.39
C ALA A 129 -5.11 -1.12 -4.68
N GLN A 130 -6.44 -1.29 -4.63
CA GLN A 130 -7.27 -1.68 -5.76
C GLN A 130 -7.94 -0.49 -6.46
N PHE A 131 -8.12 0.62 -5.74
CA PHE A 131 -8.84 1.80 -6.19
C PHE A 131 -8.36 2.36 -7.55
N PRO A 132 -7.05 2.52 -7.81
CA PRO A 132 -6.55 2.94 -9.13
C PRO A 132 -7.04 2.07 -10.28
N PHE A 133 -7.05 0.76 -10.07
CA PHE A 133 -7.37 -0.20 -11.12
C PHE A 133 -8.89 -0.33 -11.31
N ALA A 134 -9.63 -0.35 -10.22
CA ALA A 134 -11.10 -0.39 -10.22
C ALA A 134 -11.70 0.85 -10.89
N LYS A 135 -11.15 2.03 -10.63
CA LYS A 135 -11.68 3.32 -11.14
C LYS A 135 -10.95 3.86 -12.35
N GLY A 136 -9.95 3.14 -12.87
CA GLY A 136 -9.14 3.60 -14.00
C GLY A 136 -8.44 4.92 -13.72
N THR A 137 -7.90 5.07 -12.51
CA THR A 137 -7.24 6.29 -12.00
C THR A 137 -5.85 5.95 -11.43
N TRP A 138 -5.27 6.88 -10.67
CA TRP A 138 -3.96 6.78 -10.03
C TRP A 138 -3.97 7.45 -8.64
N LEU A 139 -3.02 7.06 -7.80
CA LEU A 139 -2.78 7.68 -6.49
C LEU A 139 -1.40 8.35 -6.52
N ALA A 140 -1.35 9.57 -5.99
CA ALA A 140 -0.14 10.38 -5.91
C ALA A 140 -0.17 11.23 -4.66
N GLU A 141 1.01 11.72 -4.26
CA GLU A 141 1.17 12.63 -3.14
C GLU A 141 0.20 13.82 -3.22
N GLY A 142 -0.43 14.15 -2.10
CA GLY A 142 -1.43 15.21 -1.98
C GLY A 142 -2.85 14.78 -2.35
N HIS A 143 -3.06 13.59 -2.93
CA HIS A 143 -4.40 13.07 -3.16
C HIS A 143 -5.08 12.71 -1.83
N SER A 144 -6.35 13.09 -1.68
CA SER A 144 -7.23 12.64 -0.60
C SER A 144 -8.29 11.69 -1.14
N VAL A 145 -8.49 10.55 -0.48
CA VAL A 145 -9.53 9.56 -0.83
C VAL A 145 -10.51 9.45 0.33
N PRO A 146 -11.75 9.96 0.20
CA PRO A 146 -12.76 9.84 1.24
C PRO A 146 -13.33 8.41 1.31
N ASN A 147 -13.78 8.04 2.50
CA ASN A 147 -14.53 6.80 2.71
C ASN A 147 -16.01 7.04 2.44
N GLY A 148 -16.40 6.90 1.17
CA GLY A 148 -17.77 7.20 0.72
C GLY A 148 -17.99 8.68 0.38
N GLU A 149 -19.20 8.98 -0.05
CA GLU A 149 -19.68 10.33 -0.33
C GLU A 149 -21.12 10.44 0.20
N PRO A 150 -21.36 11.13 1.34
CA PRO A 150 -20.39 11.93 2.11
C PRO A 150 -19.33 11.06 2.83
N PRO A 151 -18.20 11.65 3.29
CA PRO A 151 -17.17 10.90 4.02
C PRO A 151 -17.68 10.32 5.35
N GLU A 152 -17.53 9.01 5.52
CA GLU A 152 -17.92 8.26 6.72
C GLU A 152 -16.71 7.71 7.48
N ARG A 153 -16.83 7.56 8.80
CA ARG A 153 -15.75 6.99 9.62
C ARG A 153 -15.44 5.56 9.18
N TYR A 154 -14.17 5.15 9.25
CA TYR A 154 -13.79 3.75 8.94
C TYR A 154 -14.32 2.75 9.96
N HIS A 155 -14.47 3.18 11.22
CA HIS A 155 -15.05 2.39 12.29
C HIS A 155 -15.61 3.32 13.38
N ALA A 156 -16.55 2.84 14.20
CA ALA A 156 -17.14 3.63 15.28
C ALA A 156 -16.12 4.12 16.33
N SER A 157 -14.99 3.42 16.47
CA SER A 157 -13.91 3.76 17.41
C SER A 157 -12.93 4.83 16.90
N THR A 158 -13.06 5.32 15.66
CA THR A 158 -12.18 6.33 15.08
C THR A 158 -12.97 7.47 14.42
N ASP A 159 -12.41 8.68 14.44
CA ASP A 159 -12.93 9.82 13.68
C ASP A 159 -12.39 9.86 12.23
N GLN A 160 -11.43 8.99 11.89
CA GLN A 160 -10.83 8.96 10.56
C GLN A 160 -11.85 8.52 9.51
N CYS A 161 -12.03 9.35 8.48
CA CYS A 161 -12.99 9.13 7.39
C CYS A 161 -12.39 9.33 5.98
N CYS A 162 -11.10 9.68 5.89
CA CYS A 162 -10.40 9.92 4.64
C CYS A 162 -8.95 9.43 4.76
N ALA A 163 -8.37 9.03 3.63
CA ALA A 163 -6.94 8.79 3.50
C ALA A 163 -6.27 9.95 2.76
N LEU A 164 -5.10 10.39 3.24
CA LEU A 164 -4.21 11.29 2.52
C LEU A 164 -3.02 10.48 2.00
N ILE A 165 -2.74 10.57 0.71
CA ILE A 165 -1.55 9.98 0.12
C ILE A 165 -0.39 10.95 0.31
N ALA A 166 0.63 10.50 1.03
CA ALA A 166 1.83 11.27 1.32
C ALA A 166 3.08 10.42 1.09
N GLN A 167 4.23 11.07 0.96
CA GLN A 167 5.50 10.36 1.00
C GLN A 167 5.68 9.71 2.37
N PRO A 168 6.20 8.48 2.45
CA PRO A 168 6.49 7.87 3.74
C PRO A 168 7.56 8.69 4.48
N THR A 169 7.27 9.11 5.70
CA THR A 169 8.15 9.94 6.53
C THR A 169 9.17 9.14 7.34
N ASP A 170 8.84 7.89 7.68
CA ASP A 170 9.63 7.03 8.58
C ASP A 170 10.36 5.91 7.85
N VAL A 171 10.64 6.11 6.56
CA VAL A 171 11.47 5.20 5.76
C VAL A 171 12.78 5.89 5.43
N GLU A 172 13.91 5.18 5.54
CA GLU A 172 15.22 5.70 5.16
C GLU A 172 15.17 6.24 3.72
N GLU A 173 15.92 7.30 3.41
CA GLU A 173 15.90 7.96 2.07
C GLU A 173 16.15 6.98 0.91
N GLY A 174 16.95 5.92 1.12
CA GLY A 174 17.19 4.87 0.13
C GLY A 174 16.01 3.90 -0.09
N PHE A 175 14.97 3.96 0.73
CA PHE A 175 13.76 3.13 0.67
C PHE A 175 12.61 3.83 -0.08
N LYS A 176 12.78 5.11 -0.41
CA LYS A 176 11.82 5.89 -1.23
C LYS A 176 11.94 5.57 -2.73
N GLN A 177 12.99 4.86 -3.14
CA GLN A 177 13.31 4.59 -4.55
C GLN A 177 13.98 3.22 -4.74
N LEU A 178 13.83 2.61 -5.92
CA LEU A 178 14.63 1.45 -6.34
C LEU A 178 14.90 1.45 -7.85
N ARG A 179 15.83 0.59 -8.26
CA ARG A 179 16.22 0.27 -9.63
C ARG A 179 15.89 -1.20 -9.93
N ILE A 180 15.18 -1.48 -11.02
CA ILE A 180 15.07 -2.84 -11.58
C ILE A 180 16.08 -3.00 -12.72
N SER A 181 16.89 -4.05 -12.69
CA SER A 181 17.66 -4.47 -13.86
C SER A 181 16.73 -5.06 -14.91
N ALA A 182 16.73 -4.52 -16.12
CA ALA A 182 15.95 -5.03 -17.24
C ALA A 182 16.27 -6.51 -17.52
N GLY A 183 15.38 -7.43 -17.12
CA GLY A 183 15.44 -8.82 -17.59
C GLY A 183 14.96 -9.90 -16.61
N ARG A 184 13.66 -10.23 -16.67
CA ARG A 184 13.17 -11.60 -16.95
C ARG A 184 11.65 -11.56 -17.12
N ARG A 185 11.23 -11.62 -18.39
CA ARG A 185 9.87 -12.02 -18.75
C ARG A 185 9.75 -13.51 -18.43
N SER A 186 8.76 -13.90 -17.62
CA SER A 186 8.25 -15.28 -17.63
C SER A 186 7.49 -15.53 -18.92
#